data_AF-A0A956I2M6-F1
#
_entry.id   AF-A0A956I2M6-F1
#
_cell.length_a   1.000
_cell.length_b   1.000
_cell.length_c   1.000
_cell.angle_alpha   90.00
_cell.angle_beta   90.00
_cell.angle_gamma   90.00
#
_symmetry.space_group_name_H-M   'P 1'
#
loop_
_entity.id
_entity.type
_entity.pdbx_description
1 polymer ?
#
loop_
_entity_poly.entity_id
_entity_poly.type
_entity_poly.pdbx_seq_one_letter_code
_entity_poly.pdbx_strand_id
1 'polypeptide(L)'
;EALLEDIRALGGDEAVAGLDARLAQYRQVFERRSQSGLVVPPSVDPADFYGLVLVIGGNETQAQQDAAIADSIKEQWPNVTIVFERTGWNSNWGDQLRLMEGELSRARAVVIMRYVRTMLGKALRRRCSELELPWIACTGSGRASMVRAIEQAILLAWRQGGMALHG
;
A
#
# COMPACT_ATOMS: atom_id res chain seq x y z
N GLU A 1 4.27 23.37 -1.45
CA GLU A 1 5.19 24.49 -1.18
C GLU A 1 6.19 24.10 -0.11
N ALA A 2 5.74 23.60 1.05
CA ALA A 2 6.61 23.06 2.11
C ALA A 2 7.75 22.14 1.64
N LEU A 3 7.46 21.13 0.79
CA LEU A 3 8.50 20.21 0.28
C LEU A 3 9.58 20.89 -0.57
N LEU A 4 9.23 21.91 -1.36
CA LEU A 4 10.22 22.63 -2.18
C LEU A 4 11.05 23.57 -1.32
N GLU A 5 10.47 24.15 -0.27
CA GLU A 5 11.21 24.90 0.75
C GLU A 5 12.19 24.00 1.51
N ASP A 6 11.79 22.79 1.87
CA ASP A 6 12.69 21.81 2.52
C ASP A 6 13.86 21.44 1.62
N ILE A 7 13.60 21.21 0.32
CA ILE A 7 14.67 20.93 -0.66
C ILE A 7 15.57 22.15 -0.84
N ARG A 8 15.00 23.37 -0.88
CA ARG A 8 15.76 24.62 -0.96
C ARG A 8 16.64 24.80 0.27
N ALA A 9 16.13 24.50 1.45
CA ALA A 9 16.86 24.59 2.71
C ALA A 9 18.02 23.60 2.79
N LEU A 10 17.90 22.43 2.16
CA LEU A 10 18.93 21.39 2.17
C LEU A 10 19.96 21.50 1.03
N GLY A 11 19.54 21.97 -0.15
CA GLY A 11 20.36 21.93 -1.38
C GLY A 11 20.58 23.28 -2.06
N GLY A 12 20.03 24.37 -1.52
CA GLY A 12 20.08 25.70 -2.12
C GLY A 12 19.19 25.85 -3.36
N ASP A 13 19.23 27.03 -3.97
CA ASP A 13 18.35 27.38 -5.11
C ASP A 13 18.62 26.54 -6.37
N GLU A 14 19.86 26.08 -6.59
CA GLU A 14 20.18 25.18 -7.70
C GLU A 14 19.49 23.82 -7.59
N ALA A 15 19.29 23.31 -6.37
CA ALA A 15 18.58 22.04 -6.16
C ALA A 15 17.09 22.13 -6.51
N VAL A 16 16.51 23.33 -6.46
CA VAL A 16 15.12 23.59 -6.80
C VAL A 16 14.96 24.06 -8.26
N ALA A 17 16.07 24.50 -8.88
CA ALA A 17 16.10 24.96 -10.26
C ALA A 17 15.57 23.86 -11.21
N GLY A 18 14.44 24.15 -11.86
CA GLY A 18 13.77 23.22 -12.78
C GLY A 18 12.79 22.24 -12.11
N LEU A 19 12.78 22.11 -10.78
CA LEU A 19 11.73 21.39 -10.05
C LEU A 19 10.43 22.20 -10.01
N ASP A 20 10.51 23.53 -9.88
CA ASP A 20 9.35 24.41 -9.90
C ASP A 20 8.54 24.27 -11.20
N ALA A 21 9.23 24.34 -12.35
CA ALA A 21 8.59 24.20 -13.65
C ALA A 21 7.94 22.80 -13.83
N ARG A 22 8.62 21.74 -13.37
CA ARG A 22 8.07 20.38 -13.39
C ARG A 22 6.88 20.23 -12.45
N LEU A 23 6.94 20.78 -11.24
CA LEU A 23 5.84 20.70 -10.28
C LEU A 23 4.61 21.46 -10.81
N ALA A 24 4.81 22.64 -11.39
CA ALA A 24 3.75 23.41 -12.04
C ALA A 24 3.11 22.64 -13.20
N GLN A 25 3.93 22.00 -14.04
CA GLN A 25 3.44 21.15 -15.13
C GLN A 25 2.65 19.94 -14.60
N TYR A 26 3.14 19.27 -13.56
CA TYR A 26 2.43 18.15 -12.92
C TYR A 26 1.09 18.58 -12.33
N ARG A 27 1.05 19.73 -11.63
CA ARG A 27 -0.19 20.31 -11.09
C ARG A 27 -1.20 20.58 -12.20
N GLN A 28 -0.80 21.24 -13.28
CA GLN A 28 -1.69 21.51 -14.42
C GLN A 28 -2.22 20.25 -15.10
N VAL A 29 -1.40 19.20 -15.24
CA VAL A 29 -1.84 17.91 -15.80
C VAL A 29 -2.81 17.22 -14.85
N PHE A 30 -2.52 17.27 -13.55
CA PHE A 30 -3.38 16.69 -12.52
C PHE A 30 -4.73 17.40 -12.45
N GLU A 31 -4.77 18.73 -12.41
CA GLU A 31 -5.99 19.54 -12.42
C GLU A 31 -6.83 19.32 -13.67
N ARG A 32 -6.21 19.29 -14.86
CA ARG A 32 -6.94 18.98 -16.10
C ARG A 32 -7.57 17.60 -16.05
N ARG A 33 -6.87 16.62 -15.48
CA ARG A 33 -7.36 15.25 -15.36
C ARG A 33 -8.40 15.07 -14.26
N SER A 34 -8.36 15.88 -13.20
CA SER A 34 -9.39 15.87 -12.16
C SER A 34 -10.66 16.54 -12.64
N GLN A 35 -10.56 17.66 -13.35
CA GLN A 35 -11.70 18.34 -13.98
C GLN A 35 -12.38 17.50 -15.07
N SER A 36 -11.64 16.63 -15.77
CA SER A 36 -12.22 15.72 -16.75
C SER A 36 -12.77 14.41 -16.13
N GLY A 37 -12.74 14.26 -14.81
CA GLY A 37 -13.17 13.04 -14.12
C GLY A 37 -12.24 11.82 -14.32
N LEU A 38 -11.12 11.98 -15.05
CA LEU A 38 -10.14 10.91 -15.26
C LEU A 38 -9.31 10.61 -14.00
N VAL A 39 -9.24 11.58 -13.08
CA VAL A 39 -8.60 11.46 -11.77
C VAL A 39 -9.61 11.96 -10.74
N VAL A 40 -10.43 11.05 -10.22
CA VAL A 40 -11.25 11.34 -9.05
C VAL A 40 -10.30 11.36 -7.85
N PRO A 41 -10.04 12.53 -7.22
CA PRO A 41 -9.37 12.53 -5.93
C PRO A 41 -10.25 11.73 -4.96
N PRO A 42 -9.68 10.90 -4.10
CA PRO A 42 -10.51 10.10 -3.21
C PRO A 42 -11.36 11.03 -2.35
N SER A 43 -12.64 10.72 -2.22
CA SER A 43 -13.59 11.53 -1.45
C SER A 43 -13.40 11.42 0.07
N VAL A 44 -12.48 10.56 0.51
CA VAL A 44 -12.16 10.28 1.90
C VAL A 44 -10.82 10.93 2.20
N ASP A 45 -10.70 11.67 3.30
CA ASP A 45 -9.40 12.14 3.76
C ASP A 45 -8.50 10.93 4.09
N PRO A 46 -7.19 10.91 3.75
CA PRO A 46 -6.28 9.88 4.22
C PRO A 46 -6.37 9.61 5.73
N ALA A 47 -6.60 10.65 6.54
CA ALA A 47 -6.80 10.54 7.97
C ALA A 47 -8.08 9.76 8.33
N ASP A 48 -9.10 9.78 7.47
CA ASP A 48 -10.37 9.06 7.65
C ASP A 48 -10.35 7.66 7.00
N PHE A 49 -9.23 7.23 6.43
CA PHE A 49 -9.11 5.90 5.86
C PHE A 49 -8.92 4.84 6.97
N TYR A 50 -10.02 4.14 7.28
CA TYR A 50 -10.02 3.00 8.19
C TYR A 50 -9.93 1.69 7.42
N GLY A 51 -9.10 0.78 7.90
CA GLY A 51 -8.99 -0.51 7.24
C GLY A 51 -7.96 -1.45 7.80
N LEU A 52 -8.01 -2.68 7.29
CA LEU A 52 -6.99 -3.70 7.52
C LEU A 52 -6.18 -3.90 6.25
N VAL A 53 -4.85 -3.91 6.36
CA VAL A 53 -3.97 -4.37 5.29
C VAL A 53 -3.32 -5.67 5.71
N LEU A 54 -3.50 -6.70 4.90
CA LEU A 54 -2.97 -8.03 5.15
C LEU A 54 -1.64 -8.22 4.43
N VAL A 55 -0.58 -8.52 5.16
CA VAL A 55 0.77 -8.75 4.62
C VAL A 55 1.10 -10.23 4.73
N ILE A 56 1.22 -10.91 3.59
CA ILE A 56 1.33 -12.37 3.53
C ILE A 56 2.72 -12.81 3.10
N GLY A 57 3.30 -13.72 3.87
CA GLY A 57 4.57 -14.38 3.62
C GLY A 57 5.72 -13.78 4.40
N GLY A 58 6.94 -13.93 3.87
CA GLY A 58 8.16 -13.53 4.54
C GLY A 58 8.80 -14.61 5.40
N ASN A 59 9.88 -14.26 6.09
CA ASN A 59 10.71 -15.18 6.88
C ASN A 59 10.82 -14.75 8.36
N GLU A 60 11.48 -15.57 9.17
CA GLU A 60 11.73 -15.31 10.60
C GLU A 60 12.37 -13.93 10.84
N THR A 61 13.41 -13.58 10.09
CA THR A 61 14.09 -12.29 10.20
C THR A 61 13.17 -11.12 9.89
N GLN A 62 12.27 -11.29 8.92
CA GLN A 62 11.27 -10.28 8.58
C GLN A 62 10.19 -10.18 9.65
N ALA A 63 9.76 -11.30 10.24
CA ALA A 63 8.77 -11.34 11.33
C ALA A 63 9.22 -10.52 12.55
N GLN A 64 10.54 -10.49 12.82
CA GLN A 64 11.13 -9.66 13.88
C GLN A 64 10.97 -8.15 13.62
N GLN A 65 10.64 -7.73 12.40
CA GLN A 65 10.47 -6.33 12.02
C GLN A 65 9.00 -5.88 12.04
N ASP A 66 8.06 -6.79 12.32
CA ASP A 66 6.62 -6.56 12.11
C ASP A 66 6.09 -5.40 12.95
N ALA A 67 6.47 -5.36 14.23
CA ALA A 67 6.11 -4.27 15.12
C ALA A 67 6.66 -2.92 14.63
N ALA A 68 7.96 -2.88 14.31
CA ALA A 68 8.59 -1.65 13.82
C ALA A 68 7.99 -1.15 12.49
N ILE A 69 7.56 -2.06 11.62
CA ILE A 69 6.87 -1.71 10.37
C ILE A 69 5.47 -1.17 10.69
N ALA A 70 4.69 -1.87 11.53
CA ALA A 70 3.36 -1.45 11.92
C ALA A 70 3.39 -0.05 12.57
N ASP A 71 4.35 0.21 13.46
CA ASP A 71 4.53 1.52 14.10
C ASP A 71 4.82 2.62 13.06
N SER A 72 5.76 2.38 12.14
CA SER A 72 6.09 3.35 11.08
C SER A 72 4.90 3.67 10.17
N ILE A 73 4.03 2.68 9.90
CA ILE A 73 2.82 2.90 9.12
C ILE A 73 1.79 3.66 9.94
N LYS A 74 1.64 3.36 11.23
CA LYS A 74 0.67 4.00 12.11
C LYS A 74 0.94 5.49 12.34
N GLU A 75 2.20 5.91 12.25
CA GLU A 75 2.57 7.34 12.28
C GLU A 75 1.94 8.13 11.12
N GLN A 76 1.81 7.52 9.94
CA GLN A 76 1.25 8.16 8.74
C GLN A 76 -0.22 7.81 8.50
N TRP A 77 -0.64 6.63 8.94
CA TRP A 77 -1.96 6.02 8.70
C TRP A 77 -2.53 5.50 10.03
N PRO A 78 -2.92 6.38 10.96
CA PRO A 78 -3.24 6.01 12.34
C PRO A 78 -4.44 5.05 12.47
N ASN A 79 -5.31 5.05 11.44
CA ASN A 79 -6.55 4.28 11.38
C ASN A 79 -6.43 2.99 10.56
N VAL A 80 -5.24 2.69 10.04
CA VAL A 80 -4.95 1.45 9.32
C VAL A 80 -4.32 0.43 10.27
N THR A 81 -4.90 -0.76 10.32
CA THR A 81 -4.34 -1.91 11.03
C THR A 81 -3.57 -2.79 10.06
N ILE A 82 -2.33 -3.13 10.41
CA ILE A 82 -1.52 -4.07 9.63
C ILE A 82 -1.56 -5.43 10.30
N VAL A 83 -1.95 -6.46 9.56
CA VAL A 83 -1.91 -7.85 10.01
C VAL A 83 -0.89 -8.61 9.17
N PHE A 84 0.03 -9.31 9.84
CA PHE A 84 1.06 -10.10 9.20
C PHE A 84 0.74 -11.58 9.27
N GLU A 85 0.55 -12.21 8.12
CA GLU A 85 0.34 -13.65 7.98
C GLU A 85 1.62 -14.32 7.49
N ARG A 86 2.37 -14.89 8.43
CA ARG A 86 3.65 -15.54 8.17
C ARG A 86 3.40 -16.98 7.76
N THR A 87 3.62 -17.29 6.49
CA THR A 87 3.26 -18.60 5.90
C THR A 87 4.10 -19.79 6.39
N GLY A 88 5.07 -19.59 7.29
CA GLY A 88 5.83 -20.64 8.00
C GLY A 88 6.49 -21.72 7.11
N TRP A 89 6.55 -21.48 5.80
CA TRP A 89 6.97 -22.41 4.74
C TRP A 89 6.35 -23.81 4.75
N ASN A 90 5.26 -24.02 5.49
CA ASN A 90 4.63 -25.32 5.61
C ASN A 90 4.10 -25.82 4.24
N SER A 91 4.04 -27.12 4.05
CA SER A 91 3.68 -27.74 2.76
C SER A 91 2.16 -27.76 2.50
N ASN A 92 1.34 -27.54 3.53
CA ASN A 92 -0.11 -27.54 3.43
C ASN A 92 -0.68 -26.13 3.18
N TRP A 93 -0.56 -25.67 1.93
CA TRP A 93 -1.02 -24.34 1.53
C TRP A 93 -2.56 -24.19 1.50
N GLY A 94 -3.31 -25.30 1.38
CA GLY A 94 -4.78 -25.27 1.33
C GLY A 94 -5.38 -24.86 2.68
N ASP A 95 -4.86 -25.43 3.76
CA ASP A 95 -5.27 -25.09 5.12
C ASP A 95 -4.90 -23.64 5.46
N GLN A 96 -3.72 -23.21 5.06
CA GLN A 96 -3.27 -21.82 5.25
C GLN A 96 -4.22 -20.83 4.58
N LEU A 97 -4.63 -21.08 3.33
CA LEU A 97 -5.59 -20.21 2.65
C LEU A 97 -6.92 -20.16 3.39
N ARG A 98 -7.44 -21.30 3.86
CA ARG A 98 -8.69 -21.33 4.63
C ARG A 98 -8.60 -20.56 5.94
N LEU A 99 -7.47 -20.64 6.64
CA LEU A 99 -7.25 -19.88 7.88
C LEU A 99 -7.18 -18.37 7.62
N MET A 100 -6.63 -17.95 6.48
CA MET A 100 -6.54 -16.53 6.08
C MET A 100 -7.85 -15.95 5.53
N GLU A 101 -8.86 -16.78 5.23
CA GLU A 101 -10.09 -16.33 4.57
C GLU A 101 -10.84 -15.25 5.39
N GLY A 102 -10.84 -15.38 6.72
CA GLY A 102 -11.45 -14.39 7.61
C GLY A 102 -10.77 -13.01 7.49
N GLU A 103 -9.44 -12.98 7.48
CA GLU A 103 -8.69 -11.72 7.31
C GLU A 103 -8.82 -11.18 5.88
N LEU A 104 -8.78 -12.03 4.86
CA LEU A 104 -8.98 -11.64 3.45
C LEU A 104 -10.34 -10.96 3.24
N SER A 105 -11.41 -11.46 3.89
CA SER A 105 -12.75 -10.87 3.78
C SER A 105 -12.89 -9.48 4.42
N ARG A 106 -12.02 -9.17 5.40
CA ARG A 106 -12.01 -7.89 6.14
C ARG A 106 -10.96 -6.92 5.62
N ALA A 107 -9.98 -7.42 4.88
CA ALA A 107 -8.91 -6.62 4.34
C ALA A 107 -9.44 -5.59 3.35
N ARG A 108 -8.77 -4.44 3.33
CA ARG A 108 -8.93 -3.38 2.33
C ARG A 108 -7.88 -3.49 1.23
N ALA A 109 -6.73 -4.10 1.54
CA ALA A 109 -5.71 -4.45 0.57
C ALA A 109 -4.84 -5.62 1.06
N VAL A 110 -4.12 -6.24 0.13
CA VAL A 110 -3.17 -7.32 0.42
C VAL A 110 -1.78 -6.99 -0.10
N VAL A 111 -0.75 -7.25 0.69
CA VAL A 111 0.65 -7.26 0.26
C VAL A 111 1.13 -8.71 0.22
N ILE A 112 1.60 -9.16 -0.95
CA ILE A 112 2.11 -10.53 -1.13
C ILE A 112 3.63 -10.46 -1.24
N MET A 113 4.33 -11.03 -0.25
CA MET A 113 5.79 -11.08 -0.23
C MET A 113 6.34 -12.02 -1.32
N ARG A 114 7.57 -11.73 -1.80
CA ARG A 114 8.27 -12.56 -2.80
C ARG A 114 8.31 -14.05 -2.46
N TYR A 115 8.50 -14.39 -1.19
CA TYR A 115 8.73 -15.78 -0.75
C TYR A 115 7.46 -16.59 -0.49
N VAL A 116 6.30 -16.16 -1.00
CA VAL A 116 5.08 -16.96 -0.96
C VAL A 116 5.17 -18.11 -1.98
N ARG A 117 4.87 -19.34 -1.53
CA ARG A 117 4.90 -20.52 -2.39
C ARG A 117 4.01 -20.32 -3.63
N THR A 118 4.48 -20.76 -4.80
CA THR A 118 3.82 -20.48 -6.09
C THR A 118 2.33 -20.81 -6.11
N MET A 119 1.92 -21.96 -5.57
CA MET A 119 0.50 -22.36 -5.55
C MET A 119 -0.33 -21.50 -4.59
N LEU A 120 0.18 -21.23 -3.39
CA LEU A 120 -0.47 -20.32 -2.45
C LEU A 120 -0.59 -18.91 -3.04
N GLY A 121 0.48 -18.40 -3.65
CA GLY A 121 0.49 -17.07 -4.28
C GLY A 121 -0.47 -16.98 -5.47
N LYS A 122 -0.61 -18.03 -6.27
CA LYS A 122 -1.63 -18.10 -7.33
C LYS A 122 -3.05 -18.07 -6.75
N ALA A 123 -3.30 -18.86 -5.71
CA ALA A 123 -4.61 -18.93 -5.07
C ALA A 123 -4.98 -17.59 -4.39
N LEU A 124 -4.04 -16.96 -3.69
CA LEU A 124 -4.23 -15.65 -3.07
C LEU A 124 -4.59 -14.57 -4.09
N ARG A 125 -3.84 -14.48 -5.20
CA ARG A 125 -4.13 -13.50 -6.25
C ARG A 125 -5.50 -13.72 -6.87
N ARG A 126 -5.86 -14.99 -7.12
CA ARG A 126 -7.20 -15.35 -7.60
C ARG A 126 -8.28 -14.91 -6.61
N ARG A 127 -8.10 -15.19 -5.31
CA ARG A 127 -9.05 -14.74 -4.28
C ARG A 127 -9.17 -13.24 -4.18
N CYS A 128 -8.05 -12.52 -4.27
CA CYS A 128 -8.07 -11.06 -4.29
C CYS A 128 -8.90 -10.54 -5.50
N SER A 129 -8.72 -11.13 -6.69
CA SER A 129 -9.55 -10.81 -7.85
C SER A 129 -11.03 -11.11 -7.64
N GLU A 130 -11.37 -12.26 -7.05
CA GLU A 130 -12.76 -12.64 -6.76
C GLU A 130 -13.45 -11.70 -5.75
N LEU A 131 -12.69 -11.13 -4.82
CA LEU A 131 -13.16 -10.19 -3.80
C LEU A 131 -13.01 -8.71 -4.23
N GLU A 132 -12.57 -8.45 -5.46
CA GLU A 132 -12.20 -7.10 -5.95
C GLU A 132 -11.20 -6.36 -5.03
N LEU A 133 -10.41 -7.14 -4.29
CA LEU A 133 -9.47 -6.68 -3.29
C LEU A 133 -8.13 -6.32 -3.97
N PRO A 134 -7.64 -5.08 -3.86
CA PRO A 134 -6.40 -4.68 -4.46
C PRO A 134 -5.23 -5.39 -3.78
N TRP A 135 -4.26 -5.84 -4.57
CA TRP A 135 -3.06 -6.48 -4.03
C TRP A 135 -1.78 -5.95 -4.67
N ILE A 136 -0.72 -5.87 -3.87
CA ILE A 136 0.62 -5.44 -4.28
C ILE A 136 1.61 -6.58 -4.08
N ALA A 137 2.51 -6.79 -5.04
CA ALA A 137 3.67 -7.66 -4.85
C ALA A 137 4.79 -6.89 -4.13
N CYS A 138 5.22 -7.36 -2.96
CA CYS A 138 6.46 -6.89 -2.33
C CYS A 138 7.63 -7.74 -2.83
N THR A 139 8.34 -7.23 -3.84
CA THR A 139 9.49 -7.92 -4.40
C THR A 139 10.75 -7.73 -3.56
N GLY A 140 10.88 -6.64 -2.79
CA GLY A 140 12.04 -6.46 -1.90
C GLY A 140 11.97 -7.33 -0.63
N SER A 141 13.13 -7.56 0.00
CA SER A 141 13.25 -8.33 1.25
C SER A 141 13.50 -7.47 2.50
N GLY A 142 13.94 -6.22 2.34
CA GLY A 142 14.24 -5.32 3.45
C GLY A 142 13.04 -4.51 3.95
N ARG A 143 13.17 -3.96 5.16
CA ARG A 143 12.15 -3.13 5.84
C ARG A 143 11.56 -2.03 4.96
N ALA A 144 12.43 -1.23 4.33
CA ALA A 144 11.99 -0.12 3.48
C ALA A 144 11.14 -0.58 2.28
N SER A 145 11.40 -1.78 1.75
CA SER A 145 10.58 -2.32 0.65
C SER A 145 9.22 -2.81 1.12
N MET A 146 9.14 -3.38 2.34
CA MET A 146 7.88 -3.79 2.94
C MET A 146 7.00 -2.56 3.25
N VAL A 147 7.57 -1.53 3.88
CA VAL A 147 6.88 -0.27 4.17
C VAL A 147 6.30 0.35 2.89
N ARG A 148 7.12 0.53 1.85
CA ARG A 148 6.64 1.07 0.56
C ARG A 148 5.53 0.24 -0.07
N ALA A 149 5.62 -1.09 0.00
CA ALA A 149 4.59 -1.96 -0.55
C ALA A 149 3.26 -1.84 0.22
N ILE A 150 3.32 -1.67 1.55
CA ILE A 150 2.15 -1.42 2.40
C ILE A 150 1.54 -0.06 2.09
N GLU A 151 2.34 1.00 2.02
CA GLU A 151 1.86 2.35 1.65
C GLU A 151 1.17 2.35 0.28
N GLN A 152 1.76 1.67 -0.72
CA GLN A 152 1.15 1.51 -2.04
C GLN A 152 -0.19 0.76 -1.97
N ALA A 153 -0.28 -0.29 -1.15
CA ALA A 153 -1.52 -1.03 -0.96
C ALA A 153 -2.61 -0.17 -0.30
N ILE A 154 -2.26 0.64 0.70
CA ILE A 154 -3.16 1.61 1.35
C ILE A 154 -3.68 2.61 0.32
N LEU A 155 -2.79 3.22 -0.47
CA LEU A 155 -3.17 4.22 -1.48
C LEU A 155 -4.11 3.65 -2.55
N LEU A 156 -3.90 2.40 -2.98
CA LEU A 156 -4.81 1.74 -3.93
C LEU A 156 -6.20 1.51 -3.33
N ALA A 157 -6.27 1.02 -2.11
CA ALA A 157 -7.54 0.80 -1.42
C ALA A 157 -8.27 2.10 -1.12
N TRP A 158 -7.53 3.13 -0.71
CA TRP A 158 -8.06 4.47 -0.50
C TRP A 158 -8.68 5.05 -1.78
N ARG A 159 -8.00 4.89 -2.92
CA ARG A 159 -8.53 5.31 -4.23
C ARG A 159 -9.79 4.55 -4.62
N GLN A 160 -9.86 3.24 -4.39
CA GLN A 160 -11.06 2.47 -4.67
C GLN A 160 -12.24 2.88 -3.78
N GLY A 161 -11.99 3.15 -2.48
CA GLY A 161 -13.02 3.62 -1.54
C GLY A 161 -13.63 4.96 -1.95
N GLY A 162 -12.83 5.88 -2.51
CA GLY A 162 -13.33 7.14 -3.06
C GLY A 162 -14.20 6.98 -4.31
N MET A 163 -13.95 5.97 -5.15
CA MET A 163 -14.78 5.70 -6.32
C MET A 163 -16.12 5.04 -5.97
N ALA A 164 -16.14 4.18 -4.95
CA ALA A 164 -17.36 3.47 -4.53
C ALA A 164 -18.44 4.39 -3.95
N LEU A 165 -18.05 5.56 -3.43
CA LEU A 165 -18.98 6.56 -2.87
C LEU A 165 -19.54 7.52 -3.94
N HIS A 166 -19.13 7.42 -5.20
CA HIS A 166 -19.55 8.29 -6.30
C HIS A 166 -20.31 7.55 -7.42
N GLY A 167 -20.55 6.24 -7.24
CA GLY A 167 -21.29 5.38 -8.16
C GLY A 167 -22.75 5.19 -7.79
#